data_AF-A0A6C0L6D4-F1
#
_entry.id   AF-A0A6C0L6D4-F1
#
_cell.length_a   1.000
_cell.length_b   1.000
_cell.length_c   1.000
_cell.angle_alpha   90.00
_cell.angle_beta   90.00
_cell.angle_gamma   90.00
#
_symmetry.space_group_name_H-M   'P 1'
#
loop_
_entity.id
_entity.type
_entity.pdbx_description
1 polymer ?
#
loop_
_entity_poly.entity_id
_entity_poly.type
_entity_poly.pdbx_seq_one_letter_code
_entity_poly.pdbx_strand_id
1 'polypeptide(L)'
;MPVLNGKAICEDAYDSTNDMGIEFQNSPISVEAVEARDATTYLDWIFNVAGQYMRKVKIGNRIICEIPHNWECAVKAVKNRVYLFTGHREWILLTDRQPYRIEVEKRIRNVWIGKACYFQNVYDDTCLQNIITEEGLAYFDGITAEMEKVPIIYGRCKNSMTLLDDIHRRYIYKHQFQPNEIVGIKSVAGSGKTTTLLELAKIHAEKKILYLAFNKALITEIEGKIKKQSIKNLYPCTFHSLIHRAWPKKTEPDIVDLKPQNIQNYVPWFYDKQYKLKQYYVNVYKKFCKSTIESPHDFCMTEYGSDKPILQTLWDITLKHHLTTFDSLLKQAMVHRWLKGYIDKTYDMIMIDETQDFDAIMLQMLLNDTTIPKLFVGDPKQSIYQWRGCINAFNHLPAKSLIVEFYSTFRIGDPACELIRKKFRDCWMISKSNHPTTMTHDLHTIVDKNYTYLFRSWRRLLMTARTMPKVWICNYEQQIEKIRKLHPVISKFGIPEEEFEDDLPSFLKSMSKEALEELILEIEENVVCKEEATCKFYTIHAYKGLEDDHVRIANDIDTEDSNLYYVALTRGMQTIVEDIEKAEPLQLKKQLDFTKYKHEGENQSRGMIYKWLHRK
;
A
#
# COMPACT_ATOMS: atom_id res chain seq x y z
N MET A 1 -44.51 13.02 3.30
CA MET A 1 -44.83 13.69 4.58
C MET A 1 -46.33 13.92 4.63
N PRO A 2 -47.04 13.72 5.76
CA PRO A 2 -48.39 14.24 5.86
C PRO A 2 -48.29 15.77 5.93
N VAL A 3 -48.96 16.41 4.99
CA VAL A 3 -49.28 17.83 5.02
C VAL A 3 -50.22 18.03 6.21
N LEU A 4 -49.71 18.51 7.34
CA LEU A 4 -50.57 18.98 8.42
C LEU A 4 -51.05 20.38 8.04
N ASN A 5 -52.33 20.44 7.65
CA ASN A 5 -53.17 21.65 7.60
C ASN A 5 -52.59 22.90 6.91
N GLY A 6 -52.20 22.80 5.63
CA GLY A 6 -52.28 23.94 4.69
C GLY A 6 -51.54 25.23 5.05
N LYS A 7 -50.62 25.23 6.01
CA LYS A 7 -49.65 26.29 6.27
C LYS A 7 -48.26 25.68 6.25
N ALA A 8 -47.54 25.91 5.15
CA ALA A 8 -46.10 25.74 5.15
C ALA A 8 -45.51 26.72 6.19
N ILE A 9 -44.63 26.22 7.05
CA ILE A 9 -43.84 27.05 7.96
C ILE A 9 -42.69 27.63 7.10
N CYS A 10 -42.74 28.95 6.84
CA CYS A 10 -41.92 29.77 5.93
C CYS A 10 -42.18 29.62 4.42
N GLU A 11 -42.77 30.67 3.82
CA GLU A 11 -42.94 30.82 2.36
C GLU A 11 -42.19 32.02 1.74
N ASP A 12 -41.45 32.82 2.52
CA ASP A 12 -40.35 33.75 2.10
C ASP A 12 -40.23 34.81 3.20
N ALA A 13 -39.35 34.61 4.18
CA ALA A 13 -39.33 35.46 5.36
C ALA A 13 -38.27 36.56 5.24
N TYR A 14 -38.60 37.64 4.53
CA TYR A 14 -37.78 38.84 4.33
C TYR A 14 -37.87 39.81 5.53
N ASP A 15 -36.74 40.10 6.18
CA ASP A 15 -36.61 41.20 7.14
C ASP A 15 -36.26 42.50 6.39
N SER A 16 -37.27 43.33 6.13
CA SER A 16 -37.12 44.61 5.44
C SER A 16 -36.20 45.61 6.14
N THR A 17 -35.90 45.40 7.43
CA THR A 17 -35.08 46.31 8.24
C THR A 17 -33.58 46.06 8.04
N ASN A 18 -33.20 44.81 7.76
CA ASN A 18 -31.81 44.39 7.63
C ASN A 18 -31.47 43.73 6.27
N ASP A 19 -32.44 43.65 5.35
CA ASP A 19 -32.31 43.05 4.02
C ASP A 19 -31.90 41.56 4.02
N MET A 20 -32.28 40.82 5.08
CA MET A 20 -31.96 39.40 5.27
C MET A 20 -33.22 38.53 5.22
N GLY A 21 -33.18 37.36 4.57
CA GLY A 21 -34.30 36.42 4.54
C GLY A 21 -33.93 34.95 4.51
N ILE A 22 -34.95 34.07 4.60
CA ILE A 22 -34.81 32.61 4.53
C ILE A 22 -35.83 32.02 3.58
N GLU A 23 -35.39 31.07 2.76
CA GLU A 23 -36.25 30.27 1.88
C GLU A 23 -36.16 28.77 2.20
N PHE A 24 -37.32 28.12 2.37
CA PHE A 24 -37.41 26.71 2.72
C PHE A 24 -37.79 25.85 1.51
N GLN A 25 -36.78 25.26 0.88
CA GLN A 25 -36.94 24.52 -0.36
C GLN A 25 -37.34 23.06 -0.12
N ASN A 26 -38.61 22.74 -0.43
CA ASN A 26 -39.17 21.38 -0.37
C ASN A 26 -39.36 20.73 -1.75
N SER A 27 -39.29 21.51 -2.83
CA SER A 27 -39.51 21.07 -4.21
C SER A 27 -38.30 21.41 -5.11
N PRO A 28 -38.23 20.93 -6.37
CA PRO A 28 -37.17 21.32 -7.31
C PRO A 28 -37.20 22.82 -7.62
N ILE A 29 -36.03 23.45 -7.70
CA ILE A 29 -35.88 24.86 -8.07
C ILE A 29 -34.81 25.01 -9.16
N SER A 30 -35.02 25.92 -10.10
CA SER A 30 -34.07 26.17 -11.19
C SER A 30 -32.93 27.10 -10.73
N VAL A 31 -31.81 27.08 -11.46
CA VAL A 31 -30.65 27.93 -11.16
C VAL A 31 -31.01 29.40 -11.34
N GLU A 32 -31.76 29.74 -12.39
CA GLU A 32 -32.18 31.09 -12.70
C GLU A 32 -33.08 31.66 -11.59
N ALA A 33 -33.94 30.82 -11.00
CA ALA A 33 -34.78 31.21 -9.88
C ALA A 33 -33.96 31.48 -8.61
N VAL A 34 -32.94 30.66 -8.32
CA VAL A 34 -32.00 30.91 -7.21
C VAL A 34 -31.23 32.21 -7.44
N GLU A 35 -30.66 32.41 -8.63
CA GLU A 35 -29.86 33.59 -8.95
C GLU A 35 -30.68 34.87 -8.91
N ALA A 36 -31.92 34.85 -9.41
CA ALA A 36 -32.82 36.01 -9.36
C ALA A 36 -33.16 36.41 -7.92
N ARG A 37 -33.41 35.43 -7.06
CA ARG A 37 -33.70 35.65 -5.64
C ARG A 37 -32.46 36.17 -4.89
N ASP A 38 -31.30 35.53 -5.06
CA ASP A 38 -30.04 35.96 -4.45
C ASP A 38 -29.52 37.32 -4.99
N ALA A 39 -29.99 37.78 -6.15
CA ALA A 39 -29.64 39.10 -6.70
C ALA A 39 -30.45 40.25 -6.06
N THR A 40 -31.60 39.94 -5.48
CA THR A 40 -32.54 40.94 -4.95
C THR A 40 -32.50 41.05 -3.44
N THR A 41 -31.99 40.02 -2.74
CA THR A 41 -32.01 39.95 -1.26
C THR A 41 -30.90 39.03 -0.74
N TYR A 42 -30.37 39.32 0.46
CA TYR A 42 -29.51 38.38 1.18
C TYR A 42 -30.35 37.23 1.75
N LEU A 43 -30.31 36.06 1.11
CA LEU A 43 -31.12 34.89 1.47
C LEU A 43 -30.28 33.72 1.96
N ASP A 44 -30.55 33.21 3.17
CA ASP A 44 -30.07 31.90 3.61
C ASP A 44 -31.06 30.81 3.17
N TRP A 45 -30.55 29.72 2.61
CA TRP A 45 -31.40 28.67 2.04
C TRP A 45 -31.46 27.45 2.95
N ILE A 46 -32.66 26.88 3.11
CA ILE A 46 -32.87 25.61 3.80
C ILE A 46 -33.43 24.58 2.82
N PHE A 47 -32.64 23.56 2.48
CA PHE A 47 -33.12 22.46 1.62
C PHE A 47 -33.53 21.26 2.47
N ASN A 48 -34.71 20.72 2.22
CA ASN A 48 -35.21 19.55 2.94
C ASN A 48 -34.68 18.25 2.33
N VAL A 49 -33.58 17.72 2.88
CA VAL A 49 -32.98 16.45 2.45
C VAL A 49 -33.42 15.27 3.31
N ALA A 50 -34.51 15.40 4.06
CA ALA A 50 -35.04 14.31 4.87
C ALA A 50 -35.33 13.08 4.01
N GLY A 51 -34.95 11.90 4.51
CA GLY A 51 -35.10 10.63 3.78
C GLY A 51 -34.01 10.35 2.74
N GLN A 52 -33.08 11.28 2.48
CA GLN A 52 -31.89 11.00 1.69
C GLN A 52 -30.86 10.20 2.49
N TYR A 53 -29.91 9.57 1.79
CA TYR A 53 -28.82 8.89 2.49
C TYR A 53 -27.92 9.90 3.21
N MET A 54 -27.72 9.68 4.52
CA MET A 54 -26.86 10.51 5.34
C MET A 54 -26.16 9.71 6.45
N ARG A 55 -24.95 10.16 6.82
CA ARG A 55 -24.17 9.60 7.93
C ARG A 55 -23.37 10.69 8.63
N LYS A 56 -23.26 10.55 9.95
CA LYS A 56 -22.31 11.31 10.76
C LYS A 56 -20.95 10.58 10.79
N VAL A 57 -19.93 11.22 10.24
CA VAL A 57 -18.57 10.66 10.16
C VAL A 57 -17.79 11.05 11.40
N LYS A 58 -17.33 10.05 12.17
CA LYS A 58 -16.56 10.28 13.41
C LYS A 58 -15.23 10.98 13.10
N ILE A 59 -14.46 10.45 12.15
CA ILE A 59 -13.18 11.04 11.75
C ILE A 59 -13.42 12.32 10.94
N GLY A 60 -12.98 13.44 11.50
CA GLY A 60 -13.19 14.78 10.93
C GLY A 60 -14.43 15.50 11.46
N ASN A 61 -15.32 14.82 12.19
CA ASN A 61 -16.58 15.36 12.72
C ASN A 61 -17.37 16.12 11.63
N ARG A 62 -17.89 15.37 10.66
CA ARG A 62 -18.64 15.88 9.50
C ARG A 62 -19.90 15.07 9.29
N ILE A 63 -20.85 15.65 8.55
CA ILE A 63 -22.01 14.91 8.06
C ILE A 63 -21.91 14.82 6.54
N ILE A 64 -22.16 13.63 6.01
CA ILE A 64 -22.35 13.40 4.57
C ILE A 64 -23.82 13.26 4.27
N CYS A 65 -24.26 13.80 3.14
CA CYS A 65 -25.63 13.65 2.65
C CYS A 65 -25.67 13.58 1.12
N GLU A 66 -26.53 12.74 0.57
CA GLU A 66 -26.90 12.81 -0.85
C GLU A 66 -27.89 13.95 -1.05
N ILE A 67 -27.67 14.78 -2.07
CA ILE A 67 -28.63 15.81 -2.50
C ILE A 67 -29.27 15.31 -3.80
N PRO A 68 -30.61 15.36 -3.92
CA PRO A 68 -31.31 14.98 -5.14
C PRO A 68 -30.75 15.67 -6.40
N HIS A 69 -30.70 14.94 -7.51
CA HIS A 69 -30.02 15.41 -8.74
C HIS A 69 -30.57 16.74 -9.28
N ASN A 70 -31.88 16.93 -9.15
CA ASN A 70 -32.61 18.13 -9.53
C ASN A 70 -32.29 19.36 -8.65
N TRP A 71 -31.64 19.19 -7.50
CA TRP A 71 -31.22 20.28 -6.62
C TRP A 71 -29.74 20.62 -6.72
N GLU A 72 -28.91 19.76 -7.32
CA GLU A 72 -27.45 19.94 -7.29
C GLU A 72 -27.01 21.28 -7.88
N CYS A 73 -27.58 21.66 -9.03
CA CYS A 73 -27.25 22.91 -9.70
C CYS A 73 -27.75 24.11 -8.90
N ALA A 74 -28.96 24.02 -8.34
CA ALA A 74 -29.52 25.07 -7.48
C ALA A 74 -28.67 25.30 -6.22
N VAL A 75 -28.31 24.23 -5.50
CA VAL A 75 -27.47 24.31 -4.30
C VAL A 75 -26.11 24.94 -4.63
N LYS A 76 -25.54 24.65 -5.82
CA LYS A 76 -24.29 25.26 -6.27
C LYS A 76 -24.40 26.75 -6.60
N ALA A 77 -25.59 27.21 -7.03
CA ALA A 77 -25.83 28.59 -7.42
C ALA A 77 -26.06 29.53 -6.22
N VAL A 78 -26.49 28.98 -5.07
CA VAL A 78 -26.71 29.77 -3.84
C VAL A 78 -25.42 30.45 -3.39
N LYS A 79 -25.47 31.78 -3.24
CA LYS A 79 -24.33 32.62 -2.82
C LYS A 79 -24.10 32.60 -1.31
N ASN A 80 -25.18 32.54 -0.53
CA ASN A 80 -25.13 32.65 0.94
C ASN A 80 -25.13 31.26 1.61
N ARG A 81 -25.54 31.17 2.88
CA ARG A 81 -25.50 29.90 3.62
C ARG A 81 -26.58 28.95 3.12
N VAL A 82 -26.24 27.66 3.17
CA VAL A 82 -27.15 26.57 2.83
C VAL A 82 -27.15 25.64 4.02
N TYR A 83 -28.31 25.57 4.65
CA TYR A 83 -28.64 24.57 5.65
C TYR A 83 -29.39 23.44 4.96
N LEU A 84 -29.13 22.21 5.39
CA LEU A 84 -29.93 21.06 4.99
C LEU A 84 -30.68 20.55 6.21
N PHE A 85 -32.01 20.54 6.10
CA PHE A 85 -32.86 19.88 7.06
C PHE A 85 -32.87 18.38 6.79
N THR A 86 -32.48 17.59 7.79
CA THR A 86 -32.20 16.16 7.66
C THR A 86 -33.35 15.27 8.11
N GLY A 87 -34.34 15.81 8.83
CA GLY A 87 -35.31 15.02 9.58
C GLY A 87 -34.75 14.37 10.86
N HIS A 88 -33.49 14.67 11.21
CA HIS A 88 -32.84 14.24 12.44
C HIS A 88 -32.55 15.44 13.34
N ARG A 89 -32.14 15.17 14.58
CA ARG A 89 -31.68 16.20 15.52
C ARG A 89 -30.54 17.02 14.93
N GLU A 90 -29.63 16.39 14.19
CA GLU A 90 -28.52 17.06 13.53
C GLU A 90 -28.89 17.58 12.14
N TRP A 91 -28.74 18.89 11.95
CA TRP A 91 -28.82 19.57 10.66
C TRP A 91 -27.43 19.67 10.03
N ILE A 92 -27.38 20.05 8.75
CA ILE A 92 -26.12 20.18 8.02
C ILE A 92 -25.94 21.62 7.57
N LEU A 93 -24.87 22.27 8.02
CA LEU A 93 -24.39 23.50 7.39
C LEU A 93 -23.35 23.11 6.33
N LEU A 94 -23.69 23.34 5.07
CA LEU A 94 -22.75 23.13 3.98
C LEU A 94 -21.72 24.27 3.95
N THR A 95 -20.44 23.94 4.09
CA THR A 95 -19.32 24.91 3.99
C THR A 95 -18.69 24.94 2.60
N ASP A 96 -18.98 23.93 1.79
CA ASP A 96 -18.62 23.84 0.38
C ASP A 96 -19.86 23.40 -0.39
N ARG A 97 -19.99 23.85 -1.64
CA ARG A 97 -21.12 23.57 -2.54
C ARG A 97 -20.81 22.46 -3.54
N GLN A 98 -19.60 21.93 -3.54
CA GLN A 98 -19.20 20.89 -4.49
C GLN A 98 -19.60 19.49 -4.01
N PRO A 99 -20.01 18.61 -4.95
CA PRO A 99 -20.21 17.20 -4.67
C PRO A 99 -18.86 16.49 -4.53
N TYR A 100 -18.86 15.48 -3.68
CA TYR A 100 -17.73 14.61 -3.41
C TYR A 100 -18.08 13.17 -3.77
N ARG A 101 -17.25 12.54 -4.59
CA ARG A 101 -17.33 11.10 -4.84
C ARG A 101 -16.51 10.40 -3.76
N ILE A 102 -17.19 9.69 -2.87
CA ILE A 102 -16.57 8.99 -1.74
C ILE A 102 -16.92 7.51 -1.75
N GLU A 103 -16.18 6.73 -0.98
CA GLU A 103 -16.58 5.40 -0.55
C GLU A 103 -16.95 5.41 0.94
N VAL A 104 -18.11 4.84 1.26
CA VAL A 104 -18.63 4.68 2.62
C VAL A 104 -19.39 3.36 2.67
N GLU A 105 -19.19 2.57 3.74
CA GLU A 105 -19.84 1.25 3.89
C GLU A 105 -19.64 0.34 2.65
N LYS A 106 -18.45 0.41 2.03
CA LYS A 106 -18.07 -0.32 0.81
C LYS A 106 -18.88 0.04 -0.45
N ARG A 107 -19.58 1.18 -0.46
CA ARG A 107 -20.31 1.69 -1.63
C ARG A 107 -19.77 3.05 -2.04
N ILE A 108 -19.69 3.27 -3.35
CA ILE A 108 -19.34 4.58 -3.91
C ILE A 108 -20.61 5.43 -3.96
N ARG A 109 -20.54 6.64 -3.42
CA ARG A 109 -21.65 7.61 -3.38
C ARG A 109 -21.17 9.00 -3.78
N ASN A 110 -22.08 9.79 -4.34
CA ASN A 110 -21.88 11.22 -4.59
C ASN A 110 -22.60 11.99 -3.49
N VAL A 111 -21.85 12.66 -2.63
CA VAL A 111 -22.39 13.30 -1.42
C VAL A 111 -21.90 14.73 -1.29
N TRP A 112 -22.61 15.53 -0.52
CA TRP A 112 -22.14 16.79 0.01
C TRP A 112 -21.65 16.56 1.43
N ILE A 113 -20.61 17.30 1.81
CA ILE A 113 -19.98 17.17 3.12
C ILE A 113 -20.13 18.50 3.84
N GLY A 114 -20.81 18.48 4.99
CA GLY A 114 -21.07 19.65 5.81
C GLY A 114 -20.68 19.47 7.27
N LYS A 115 -20.80 20.56 8.02
CA LYS A 115 -20.66 20.55 9.48
C LYS A 115 -22.01 20.22 10.10
N ALA A 116 -21.98 19.45 11.19
CA ALA A 116 -23.16 19.27 12.01
C ALA A 116 -23.53 20.60 12.68
N CYS A 117 -24.79 21.00 12.55
CA CYS A 117 -25.42 22.05 13.35
C CYS A 117 -26.75 21.52 13.90
N TYR A 118 -27.44 22.32 14.70
CA TYR A 118 -28.74 21.97 15.30
C TYR A 118 -29.76 23.06 14.98
N PHE A 119 -31.04 22.74 15.18
CA PHE A 119 -32.12 23.70 14.96
C PHE A 119 -31.87 25.04 15.67
N GLN A 120 -31.39 25.01 16.92
CA GLN A 120 -31.04 26.23 17.65
C GLN A 120 -30.00 27.10 16.92
N ASN A 121 -28.98 26.49 16.29
CA ASN A 121 -28.03 27.26 15.50
C ASN A 121 -28.71 27.94 14.32
N VAL A 122 -29.60 27.23 13.62
CA VAL A 122 -30.35 27.81 12.50
C VAL A 122 -31.28 28.91 12.98
N TYR A 123 -31.96 28.72 14.12
CA TYR A 123 -32.84 29.70 14.74
C TYR A 123 -32.09 30.99 15.12
N ASP A 124 -30.94 30.84 15.79
CA ASP A 124 -30.13 31.98 16.28
C ASP A 124 -29.40 32.70 15.15
N ASP A 125 -28.90 31.95 14.16
CA ASP A 125 -28.02 32.48 13.12
C ASP A 125 -28.80 33.12 11.96
N THR A 126 -30.13 33.04 11.94
CA THR A 126 -30.96 33.47 10.82
C THR A 126 -32.19 34.27 11.31
N CYS A 127 -32.96 34.86 10.40
CA CYS A 127 -34.18 35.59 10.78
C CYS A 127 -35.33 34.69 11.30
N LEU A 128 -35.18 33.36 11.33
CA LEU A 128 -36.21 32.40 11.77
C LEU A 128 -36.80 32.74 13.13
N GLN A 129 -36.00 33.31 14.05
CA GLN A 129 -36.44 33.73 15.38
C GLN A 129 -37.62 34.70 15.38
N ASN A 130 -37.74 35.54 14.34
CA ASN A 130 -38.78 36.56 14.24
C ASN A 130 -40.05 36.04 13.56
N ILE A 131 -40.02 34.84 12.98
CA ILE A 131 -41.06 34.34 12.07
C ILE A 131 -41.65 32.99 12.51
N ILE A 132 -40.86 32.12 13.14
CA ILE A 132 -41.33 30.78 13.49
C ILE A 132 -42.43 30.82 14.57
N THR A 133 -43.45 29.98 14.41
CA THR A 133 -44.56 29.85 15.35
C THR A 133 -44.19 28.97 16.55
N GLU A 134 -44.94 29.08 17.65
CA GLU A 134 -44.80 28.18 18.82
C GLU A 134 -44.97 26.70 18.43
N GLU A 135 -45.90 26.39 17.51
CA GLU A 135 -46.09 25.03 16.98
C GLU A 135 -44.87 24.55 16.18
N GLY A 136 -44.24 25.43 15.41
CA GLY A 136 -43.03 25.12 14.64
C GLY A 136 -41.81 24.89 15.53
N LEU A 137 -41.65 25.71 16.57
CA LEU A 137 -40.66 25.50 17.63
C LEU A 137 -40.85 24.13 18.28
N ALA A 138 -42.07 23.82 18.74
CA ALA A 138 -42.39 22.53 19.35
C ALA A 138 -42.14 21.35 18.40
N TYR A 139 -42.39 21.51 17.10
CA TYR A 139 -42.10 20.48 16.09
C TYR A 139 -40.60 20.19 15.99
N PHE A 140 -39.76 21.21 15.79
CA PHE A 140 -38.32 21.00 15.63
C PHE A 140 -37.64 20.57 16.93
N ASP A 141 -38.08 21.09 18.08
CA ASP A 141 -37.62 20.66 19.40
C ASP A 141 -38.02 19.20 19.71
N GLY A 142 -39.15 18.76 19.15
CA GLY A 142 -39.62 17.37 19.24
C GLY A 142 -38.77 16.35 18.48
N ILE A 143 -37.89 16.78 17.56
CA ILE A 143 -37.03 15.89 16.77
C ILE A 143 -35.84 15.43 17.61
N THR A 144 -35.93 14.22 18.16
CA THR A 144 -34.90 13.63 19.03
C THR A 144 -34.05 12.54 18.37
N ALA A 145 -34.45 12.07 17.18
CA ALA A 145 -33.76 10.99 16.47
C ALA A 145 -32.34 11.41 16.03
N GLU A 146 -31.32 10.67 16.47
CA GLU A 146 -29.93 10.89 16.05
C GLU A 146 -29.61 10.26 14.70
N MET A 147 -28.67 10.86 13.98
CA MET A 147 -28.14 10.31 12.74
C MET A 147 -27.19 9.13 12.98
N GLU A 148 -27.28 8.10 12.12
CA GLU A 148 -26.36 6.96 12.13
C GLU A 148 -24.90 7.39 11.91
N LYS A 149 -23.98 6.74 12.64
CA LYS A 149 -22.56 7.11 12.68
C LYS A 149 -21.69 6.08 11.96
N VAL A 150 -20.79 6.56 11.09
CA VAL A 150 -19.72 5.76 10.49
C VAL A 150 -18.36 6.21 11.02
N PRO A 151 -17.39 5.30 11.20
CA PRO A 151 -16.08 5.68 11.71
C PRO A 151 -15.32 6.59 10.73
N ILE A 152 -15.34 6.26 9.44
CA ILE A 152 -14.52 6.89 8.41
C ILE A 152 -15.19 6.77 7.03
N ILE A 153 -14.76 7.62 6.10
CA ILE A 153 -15.10 7.61 4.67
C ILE A 153 -13.82 7.76 3.84
N TYR A 154 -13.85 7.38 2.57
CA TYR A 154 -12.66 7.39 1.71
C TYR A 154 -12.88 8.20 0.43
N GLY A 155 -11.84 8.88 -0.05
CA GLY A 155 -11.90 9.70 -1.25
C GLY A 155 -11.80 8.88 -2.53
N ARG A 156 -12.67 9.14 -3.50
CA ARG A 156 -12.74 8.45 -4.81
C ARG A 156 -12.79 9.41 -6.00
N CYS A 157 -12.49 10.69 -5.77
CA CYS A 157 -12.19 11.71 -6.78
C CYS A 157 -11.16 12.72 -6.24
N LYS A 158 -10.55 13.54 -7.12
CA LYS A 158 -9.52 14.53 -6.76
C LYS A 158 -9.95 15.40 -5.56
N ASN A 159 -11.14 16.00 -5.63
CA ASN A 159 -11.65 16.88 -4.57
C ASN A 159 -11.80 16.15 -3.22
N SER A 160 -12.40 14.95 -3.23
CA SER A 160 -12.56 14.15 -2.00
C SER A 160 -11.23 13.68 -1.41
N MET A 161 -10.27 13.30 -2.26
CA MET A 161 -8.93 12.92 -1.79
C MET A 161 -8.21 14.11 -1.17
N THR A 162 -8.29 15.29 -1.78
CA THR A 162 -7.69 16.52 -1.23
C THR A 162 -8.26 16.86 0.14
N LEU A 163 -9.60 16.85 0.27
CA LEU A 163 -10.26 17.15 1.54
C LEU A 163 -9.94 16.10 2.62
N LEU A 164 -10.03 14.82 2.28
CA LEU A 164 -9.90 13.72 3.24
C LEU A 164 -8.45 13.44 3.62
N ASP A 165 -7.46 13.70 2.76
CA ASP A 165 -6.03 13.57 3.11
C ASP A 165 -5.70 14.41 4.36
N ASP A 166 -6.11 15.68 4.38
CA ASP A 166 -5.85 16.57 5.52
C ASP A 166 -6.64 16.17 6.76
N ILE A 167 -7.86 15.67 6.60
CA ILE A 167 -8.68 15.19 7.72
C ILE A 167 -8.06 13.93 8.34
N HIS A 168 -7.67 12.95 7.52
CA HIS A 168 -7.08 11.70 7.97
C HIS A 168 -5.71 11.92 8.62
N ARG A 169 -4.84 12.74 8.03
CA ARG A 169 -3.53 13.09 8.61
C ARG A 169 -3.68 13.77 9.96
N ARG A 170 -4.54 14.80 10.06
CA ARG A 170 -4.80 15.50 11.33
C ARG A 170 -5.39 14.58 12.40
N TYR A 171 -6.26 13.66 12.01
CA TYR A 171 -6.79 12.66 12.92
C TYR A 171 -5.67 11.81 13.51
N ILE A 172 -4.80 11.25 12.68
CA ILE A 172 -3.66 10.43 13.13
C ILE A 172 -2.74 11.20 14.09
N TYR A 173 -2.38 12.46 13.79
CA TYR A 173 -1.53 13.25 14.67
C TYR A 173 -2.17 13.62 16.02
N LYS A 174 -3.48 13.66 16.10
CA LYS A 174 -4.22 13.96 17.34
C LYS A 174 -4.70 12.69 18.07
N HIS A 175 -4.54 11.53 17.45
CA HIS A 175 -5.12 10.29 17.94
C HIS A 175 -4.38 9.79 19.19
N GLN A 176 -5.15 9.41 20.20
CA GLN A 176 -4.61 8.80 21.41
C GLN A 176 -4.75 7.28 21.30
N PHE A 177 -3.66 6.63 20.90
CA PHE A 177 -3.62 5.19 20.70
C PHE A 177 -3.87 4.41 21.99
N GLN A 178 -4.93 3.59 21.98
CA GLN A 178 -5.39 2.80 23.12
C GLN A 178 -4.79 1.37 23.13
N PRO A 179 -4.73 0.69 24.28
CA PRO A 179 -4.38 -0.73 24.33
C PRO A 179 -5.25 -1.57 23.38
N ASN A 180 -4.63 -2.56 22.73
CA ASN A 180 -5.19 -3.44 21.71
C ASN A 180 -5.65 -2.76 20.42
N GLU A 181 -5.44 -1.45 20.29
CA GLU A 181 -5.81 -0.73 19.08
C GLU A 181 -4.86 -1.05 17.93
N ILE A 182 -5.44 -1.26 16.75
CA ILE A 182 -4.75 -1.48 15.50
C ILE A 182 -5.21 -0.41 14.52
N VAL A 183 -4.27 0.44 14.12
CA VAL A 183 -4.49 1.47 13.11
C VAL A 183 -3.60 1.17 11.91
N GLY A 184 -4.18 1.21 10.71
CA GLY A 184 -3.48 1.08 9.44
C GLY A 184 -3.53 2.37 8.65
N ILE A 185 -2.38 2.86 8.18
CA ILE A 185 -2.25 3.96 7.24
C ILE A 185 -1.89 3.36 5.88
N LYS A 186 -2.89 3.21 5.02
CA LYS A 186 -2.67 2.95 3.60
C LYS A 186 -2.23 4.25 2.95
N SER A 187 -1.12 4.22 2.25
CA SER A 187 -0.53 5.42 1.68
C SER A 187 -0.06 5.20 0.26
N VAL A 188 0.21 6.29 -0.45
CA VAL A 188 0.80 6.28 -1.79
C VAL A 188 2.31 6.49 -1.75
N ALA A 189 2.98 6.22 -2.87
CA ALA A 189 4.40 6.49 -3.04
C ALA A 189 4.72 7.98 -2.78
N GLY A 190 5.78 8.25 -2.01
CA GLY A 190 6.18 9.63 -1.67
C GLY A 190 5.22 10.36 -0.72
N SER A 191 4.37 9.65 0.03
CA SER A 191 3.39 10.25 0.95
C SER A 191 3.92 10.77 2.29
N GLY A 192 5.23 10.63 2.52
CA GLY A 192 5.86 10.98 3.79
C GLY A 192 5.55 9.99 4.92
N LYS A 193 5.42 8.68 4.62
CA LYS A 193 5.23 7.60 5.60
C LYS A 193 6.19 7.71 6.80
N THR A 194 7.49 7.61 6.49
CA THR A 194 8.57 7.69 7.46
C THR A 194 8.56 9.01 8.22
N THR A 195 8.34 10.14 7.54
CA THR A 195 8.22 11.46 8.18
C THR A 195 7.06 11.50 9.17
N THR A 196 5.91 10.92 8.81
CA THR A 196 4.74 10.81 9.69
C THR A 196 5.08 10.02 10.96
N LEU A 197 5.79 8.89 10.82
CA LEU A 197 6.21 8.07 11.97
C LEU A 197 7.17 8.82 12.89
N LEU A 198 8.13 9.58 12.34
CA LEU A 198 9.05 10.40 13.12
C LEU A 198 8.32 11.55 13.86
N GLU A 199 7.35 12.20 13.22
CA GLU A 199 6.52 13.23 13.87
C GLU A 199 5.64 12.64 14.98
N LEU A 200 5.04 11.47 14.76
CA LEU A 200 4.30 10.76 15.81
C LEU A 200 5.18 10.36 16.99
N ALA A 201 6.44 9.99 16.74
CA ALA A 201 7.39 9.71 17.83
C ALA A 201 7.65 10.95 18.70
N LYS A 202 7.73 12.15 18.09
CA LYS A 202 7.85 13.43 18.82
C LYS A 202 6.58 13.76 19.59
N ILE A 203 5.40 13.57 18.99
CA ILE A 203 4.11 13.82 19.66
C ILE A 203 3.94 12.90 20.88
N HIS A 204 4.41 11.66 20.80
CA HIS A 204 4.36 10.68 21.87
C HIS A 204 5.71 10.53 22.59
N ALA A 205 6.40 11.63 22.88
CA ALA A 205 7.75 11.63 23.47
C ALA A 205 7.89 10.81 24.77
N GLU A 206 6.82 10.71 25.55
CA GLU A 206 6.78 9.95 26.82
C GLU A 206 6.66 8.42 26.63
N LYS A 207 6.31 7.95 25.43
CA LYS A 207 6.16 6.51 25.13
C LYS A 207 7.46 5.94 24.61
N LYS A 208 7.82 4.72 25.03
CA LYS A 208 8.85 3.89 24.37
C LYS A 208 8.26 3.23 23.14
N ILE A 209 8.71 3.62 21.95
CA ILE A 209 8.12 3.21 20.68
C ILE A 209 9.06 2.24 19.97
N LEU A 210 8.58 1.01 19.74
CA LEU A 210 9.26 0.06 18.87
C LEU A 210 9.00 0.43 17.41
N TYR A 211 10.05 0.67 16.63
CA TYR A 211 9.96 0.89 15.19
C TYR A 211 10.44 -0.34 14.44
N LEU A 212 9.58 -0.93 13.62
CA LEU A 212 9.87 -2.12 12.81
C LEU A 212 9.91 -1.76 11.33
N ALA A 213 10.99 -2.16 10.66
CA ALA A 213 11.11 -2.14 9.20
C ALA A 213 11.75 -3.44 8.71
N PHE A 214 11.51 -3.78 7.44
CA PHE A 214 11.89 -5.08 6.88
C PHE A 214 13.40 -5.25 6.72
N ASN A 215 14.10 -4.24 6.19
CA ASN A 215 15.51 -4.35 5.83
C ASN A 215 16.43 -3.51 6.72
N LYS A 216 17.71 -3.92 6.82
CA LYS A 216 18.71 -3.24 7.65
C LYS A 216 19.07 -1.85 7.11
N ALA A 217 19.00 -1.63 5.80
CA ALA A 217 19.31 -0.35 5.17
C ALA A 217 18.34 0.77 5.64
N LEU A 218 17.03 0.49 5.65
CA LEU A 218 15.98 1.35 6.18
C LEU A 218 16.24 1.63 7.67
N ILE A 219 16.57 0.60 8.46
CA ILE A 219 16.91 0.81 9.88
C ILE A 219 18.08 1.79 10.04
N THR A 220 19.16 1.62 9.29
CA THR A 220 20.32 2.54 9.35
C THR A 220 19.94 3.96 8.93
N GLU A 221 19.12 4.12 7.90
CA GLU A 221 18.61 5.42 7.46
C GLU A 221 17.79 6.11 8.56
N ILE A 222 16.90 5.36 9.20
CA ILE A 222 16.04 5.84 10.29
C ILE A 222 16.89 6.20 11.52
N GLU A 223 17.88 5.40 11.89
CA GLU A 223 18.81 5.72 12.97
C GLU A 223 19.52 7.05 12.72
N GLY A 224 19.91 7.34 11.47
CA GLY A 224 20.46 8.64 11.06
C GLY A 224 19.47 9.79 11.27
N LYS A 225 18.22 9.61 10.84
CA LYS A 225 17.13 10.60 11.01
C LYS A 225 16.79 10.85 12.49
N ILE A 226 16.74 9.80 13.30
CA ILE A 226 16.50 9.86 14.75
C ILE A 226 17.59 10.70 15.43
N LYS A 227 18.87 10.44 15.13
CA LYS A 227 20.00 11.21 15.67
C LYS A 227 19.92 12.68 15.26
N LYS A 228 19.68 12.95 13.97
CA LYS A 228 19.57 14.32 13.44
C LYS A 228 18.43 15.11 14.08
N GLN A 229 17.31 14.45 14.39
CA GLN A 229 16.13 15.08 14.98
C GLN A 229 16.07 14.98 16.51
N SER A 230 17.11 14.42 17.16
CA SER A 230 17.19 14.23 18.62
C SER A 230 16.00 13.48 19.23
N ILE A 231 15.44 12.50 18.52
CA ILE A 231 14.36 11.64 19.01
C ILE A 231 14.96 10.59 19.95
N LYS A 232 14.48 10.52 21.20
CA LYS A 232 15.07 9.64 22.25
C LYS A 232 14.25 8.39 22.57
N ASN A 233 13.02 8.35 22.10
CA ASN A 233 12.01 7.37 22.51
C ASN A 233 11.63 6.38 21.39
N LEU A 234 12.28 6.46 20.23
CA LEU A 234 12.04 5.60 19.07
C LEU A 234 13.18 4.57 18.92
N TYR A 235 12.84 3.29 18.94
CA TYR A 235 13.79 2.18 18.92
C TYR A 235 13.66 1.37 17.63
N PRO A 236 14.43 1.70 16.57
CA PRO A 236 14.37 1.00 15.30
C PRO A 236 15.07 -0.36 15.36
N CYS A 237 14.43 -1.39 14.82
CA CYS A 237 15.08 -2.66 14.51
C CYS A 237 14.36 -3.45 13.42
N THR A 238 15.05 -4.42 12.81
CA THR A 238 14.39 -5.40 11.96
C THR A 238 13.64 -6.42 12.81
N PHE A 239 12.70 -7.15 12.21
CA PHE A 239 11.97 -8.20 12.90
C PHE A 239 12.90 -9.30 13.44
N HIS A 240 13.91 -9.70 12.66
CA HIS A 240 14.93 -10.66 13.10
C HIS A 240 15.72 -10.15 14.31
N SER A 241 16.09 -8.86 14.34
CA SER A 241 16.73 -8.26 15.50
C SER A 241 15.81 -8.23 16.73
N LEU A 242 14.50 -8.04 16.55
CA LEU A 242 13.53 -8.14 17.64
C LEU A 242 13.49 -9.56 18.21
N ILE A 243 13.41 -10.58 17.34
CA ILE A 243 13.45 -11.99 17.76
C ILE A 243 14.74 -12.30 18.51
N HIS A 244 15.88 -11.83 18.03
CA HIS A 244 17.16 -12.02 18.70
C HIS A 244 17.19 -11.41 20.11
N ARG A 245 16.57 -10.23 20.32
CA ARG A 245 16.48 -9.62 21.66
C ARG A 245 15.56 -10.38 22.61
N ALA A 246 14.53 -11.03 22.07
CA ALA A 246 13.61 -11.88 22.81
C ALA A 246 14.10 -13.33 22.94
N TRP A 247 15.29 -13.64 22.43
CA TRP A 247 15.84 -14.98 22.46
C TRP A 247 16.03 -15.46 23.92
N PRO A 248 15.52 -16.65 24.28
CA PRO A 248 15.44 -17.07 25.67
C PRO A 248 16.78 -17.54 26.27
N LYS A 249 17.81 -17.81 25.45
CA LYS A 249 19.11 -18.30 25.93
C LYS A 249 20.14 -17.18 26.02
N LYS A 250 21.15 -17.38 26.87
CA LYS A 250 22.29 -16.45 27.01
C LYS A 250 23.28 -16.52 25.85
N THR A 251 23.35 -17.64 25.15
CA THR A 251 24.23 -17.84 24.00
C THR A 251 23.51 -17.45 22.72
N GLU A 252 24.21 -16.79 21.80
CA GLU A 252 23.66 -16.47 20.48
C GLU A 252 23.32 -17.75 19.70
N PRO A 253 22.25 -17.75 18.90
CA PRO A 253 21.93 -18.86 18.01
C PRO A 253 23.00 -18.99 16.93
N ASP A 254 23.52 -20.20 16.74
CA ASP A 254 24.39 -20.51 15.59
C ASP A 254 23.53 -20.66 14.33
N ILE A 255 23.52 -19.64 13.47
CA ILE A 255 22.68 -19.59 12.28
C ILE A 255 23.40 -20.25 11.10
N VAL A 256 22.80 -21.32 10.60
CA VAL A 256 23.28 -22.08 9.44
C VAL A 256 22.36 -21.91 8.23
N ASP A 257 22.94 -22.01 7.04
CA ASP A 257 22.18 -22.08 5.79
C ASP A 257 21.97 -23.56 5.42
N LEU A 258 20.73 -24.05 5.58
CA LEU A 258 20.38 -25.43 5.26
C LEU A 258 20.30 -25.60 3.73
N LYS A 259 21.17 -26.45 3.20
CA LYS A 259 21.30 -26.76 1.78
C LYS A 259 21.25 -28.26 1.53
N PRO A 260 20.95 -28.69 0.29
CA PRO A 260 20.96 -30.11 -0.04
C PRO A 260 22.32 -30.78 0.23
N GLN A 261 23.42 -30.04 0.17
CA GLN A 261 24.77 -30.57 0.42
C GLN A 261 25.05 -30.86 1.90
N ASN A 262 24.42 -30.12 2.83
CA ASN A 262 24.70 -30.23 4.26
C ASN A 262 23.57 -30.87 5.08
N ILE A 263 22.38 -31.13 4.49
CA ILE A 263 21.26 -31.76 5.21
C ILE A 263 21.63 -33.10 5.87
N GLN A 264 22.55 -33.85 5.25
CA GLN A 264 23.06 -35.12 5.75
C GLN A 264 23.86 -35.00 7.06
N ASN A 265 24.41 -33.82 7.36
CA ASN A 265 25.13 -33.56 8.60
C ASN A 265 24.17 -33.48 9.79
N TYR A 266 22.90 -33.14 9.53
CA TYR A 266 21.85 -33.05 10.55
C TYR A 266 21.01 -34.32 10.59
N VAL A 267 20.70 -34.90 9.43
CA VAL A 267 19.91 -36.12 9.29
C VAL A 267 20.72 -37.16 8.51
N PRO A 268 21.44 -38.08 9.20
CA PRO A 268 22.34 -39.05 8.56
C PRO A 268 21.70 -39.94 7.49
N TRP A 269 20.37 -40.14 7.55
CA TRP A 269 19.61 -40.86 6.54
C TRP A 269 19.79 -40.31 5.12
N PHE A 270 20.23 -39.07 4.95
CA PHE A 270 20.51 -38.48 3.64
C PHE A 270 21.89 -38.83 3.06
N TYR A 271 22.79 -39.51 3.78
CA TYR A 271 24.18 -39.71 3.32
C TYR A 271 24.28 -40.33 1.92
N ASP A 272 23.46 -41.35 1.65
CA ASP A 272 23.42 -42.12 0.40
C ASP A 272 22.31 -41.67 -0.58
N LYS A 273 21.57 -40.59 -0.27
CA LYS A 273 20.40 -40.17 -1.03
C LYS A 273 20.74 -39.26 -2.20
N GLN A 274 19.90 -39.31 -3.24
CA GLN A 274 20.03 -38.46 -4.42
C GLN A 274 19.79 -36.98 -4.09
N TYR A 275 20.47 -36.09 -4.81
CA TYR A 275 20.37 -34.63 -4.63
C TYR A 275 18.94 -34.10 -4.68
N LYS A 276 18.12 -34.58 -5.63
CA LYS A 276 16.72 -34.16 -5.78
C LYS A 276 15.89 -34.41 -4.52
N LEU A 277 16.11 -35.54 -3.84
CA LEU A 277 15.41 -35.85 -2.60
C LEU A 277 15.87 -34.96 -1.43
N LYS A 278 17.18 -34.66 -1.37
CA LYS A 278 17.73 -33.69 -0.40
C LYS A 278 17.11 -32.31 -0.63
N GLN A 279 17.07 -31.85 -1.88
CA GLN A 279 16.47 -30.58 -2.27
C GLN A 279 14.99 -30.50 -1.93
N TYR A 280 14.23 -31.57 -2.21
CA TYR A 280 12.83 -31.67 -1.84
C TYR A 280 12.61 -31.41 -0.34
N TYR A 281 13.32 -32.11 0.55
CA TYR A 281 13.13 -31.94 2.00
C TYR A 281 13.64 -30.60 2.55
N VAL A 282 14.71 -30.03 1.98
CA VAL A 282 15.13 -28.66 2.30
C VAL A 282 14.01 -27.67 1.97
N ASN A 283 13.37 -27.82 0.80
CA ASN A 283 12.28 -26.94 0.38
C ASN A 283 11.02 -27.12 1.24
N VAL A 284 10.65 -28.36 1.56
CA VAL A 284 9.53 -28.66 2.48
C VAL A 284 9.79 -28.02 3.85
N TYR A 285 11.01 -28.14 4.39
CA TYR A 285 11.39 -27.55 5.67
C TYR A 285 11.33 -26.01 5.64
N LYS A 286 11.87 -25.37 4.59
CA LYS A 286 11.77 -23.92 4.40
C LYS A 286 10.30 -23.46 4.31
N LYS A 287 9.47 -24.18 3.55
CA LYS A 287 8.04 -23.88 3.41
C LYS A 287 7.30 -24.00 4.75
N PHE A 288 7.61 -25.04 5.53
CA PHE A 288 7.07 -25.19 6.88
C PHE A 288 7.48 -24.03 7.80
N CYS A 289 8.76 -23.66 7.79
CA CYS A 289 9.29 -22.57 8.62
C CYS A 289 8.69 -21.20 8.28
N LYS A 290 8.21 -21.01 7.03
CA LYS A 290 7.51 -19.80 6.59
C LYS A 290 5.99 -19.85 6.76
N SER A 291 5.43 -21.01 7.09
CA SER A 291 3.99 -21.19 7.30
C SER A 291 3.53 -20.74 8.69
N THR A 292 2.26 -20.38 8.81
CA THR A 292 1.61 -20.07 10.10
C THR A 292 1.18 -21.32 10.89
N ILE A 293 1.30 -22.53 10.31
CA ILE A 293 0.88 -23.79 10.93
C ILE A 293 1.93 -24.29 11.93
N GLU A 294 1.63 -24.30 13.22
CA GLU A 294 2.63 -24.55 14.29
C GLU A 294 3.24 -25.97 14.25
N SER A 295 2.47 -26.99 13.88
CA SER A 295 2.88 -28.40 13.89
C SER A 295 3.35 -28.90 12.51
N PRO A 296 4.48 -29.64 12.41
CA PRO A 296 4.91 -30.28 11.17
C PRO A 296 3.87 -31.25 10.59
N HIS A 297 3.19 -32.01 11.46
CA HIS A 297 2.15 -32.96 11.05
C HIS A 297 0.99 -32.25 10.37
N ASP A 298 0.44 -31.20 11.00
CA ASP A 298 -0.72 -30.48 10.47
C ASP A 298 -0.36 -29.73 9.18
N PHE A 299 0.87 -29.22 9.09
CA PHE A 299 1.40 -28.63 7.87
C PHE A 299 1.46 -29.67 6.74
N CYS A 300 1.99 -30.86 7.02
CA CYS A 300 2.08 -31.94 6.06
C CYS A 300 0.70 -32.42 5.56
N MET A 301 -0.25 -32.57 6.48
CA MET A 301 -1.62 -32.95 6.13
C MET A 301 -2.32 -31.89 5.29
N THR A 302 -2.10 -30.60 5.58
CA THR A 302 -2.71 -29.49 4.85
C THR A 302 -2.10 -29.33 3.45
N GLU A 303 -0.77 -29.34 3.35
CA GLU A 303 -0.06 -29.02 2.10
C GLU A 303 0.15 -30.23 1.18
N TYR A 304 0.22 -31.43 1.73
CA TYR A 304 0.59 -32.64 0.98
C TYR A 304 -0.37 -33.82 1.18
N GLY A 305 -1.43 -33.68 2.00
CA GLY A 305 -2.42 -34.73 2.26
C GLY A 305 -1.85 -35.99 2.92
N SER A 306 -0.60 -35.95 3.38
CA SER A 306 0.13 -37.09 3.93
C SER A 306 1.23 -36.60 4.85
N ASP A 307 1.46 -37.35 5.93
CA ASP A 307 2.53 -37.03 6.87
C ASP A 307 3.92 -37.28 6.28
N LYS A 308 4.91 -36.51 6.73
CA LYS A 308 6.31 -36.62 6.31
C LYS A 308 7.20 -36.69 7.54
N PRO A 309 7.54 -37.89 8.03
CA PRO A 309 8.32 -38.08 9.25
C PRO A 309 9.67 -37.36 9.26
N ILE A 310 10.31 -37.23 8.09
CA ILE A 310 11.60 -36.51 7.97
C ILE A 310 11.45 -35.02 8.29
N LEU A 311 10.31 -34.40 7.98
CA LEU A 311 10.06 -33.01 8.37
C LEU A 311 9.98 -32.90 9.90
N GLN A 312 9.29 -33.83 10.56
CA GLN A 312 9.24 -33.90 12.02
C GLN A 312 10.65 -34.06 12.60
N THR A 313 11.47 -34.96 12.06
CA THR A 313 12.87 -35.13 12.49
C THR A 313 13.68 -33.84 12.36
N LEU A 314 13.58 -33.14 11.22
CA LEU A 314 14.26 -31.85 11.04
C LEU A 314 13.79 -30.83 12.07
N TRP A 315 12.49 -30.75 12.33
CA TRP A 315 11.95 -29.86 13.35
C TRP A 315 12.39 -30.22 14.76
N ASP A 316 12.45 -31.50 15.12
CA ASP A 316 12.92 -31.95 16.44
C ASP A 316 14.40 -31.58 16.67
N ILE A 317 15.23 -31.68 15.63
CA ILE A 317 16.64 -31.25 15.65
C ILE A 317 16.73 -29.73 15.84
N THR A 318 15.84 -28.98 15.19
CA THR A 318 15.72 -27.54 15.33
C THR A 318 15.34 -27.11 16.74
N LEU A 319 14.35 -27.79 17.36
CA LEU A 319 13.96 -27.56 18.75
C LEU A 319 15.09 -27.89 19.75
N LYS A 320 15.98 -28.83 19.39
CA LYS A 320 17.20 -29.13 20.16
C LYS A 320 18.34 -28.15 19.88
N HIS A 321 18.14 -27.17 18.99
CA HIS A 321 19.12 -26.16 18.58
C HIS A 321 20.35 -26.72 17.86
N HIS A 322 20.24 -27.91 17.27
CA HIS A 322 21.28 -28.48 16.42
C HIS A 322 21.16 -28.04 14.95
N LEU A 323 20.04 -27.40 14.59
CA LEU A 323 19.77 -26.83 13.28
C LEU A 323 19.00 -25.51 13.46
N THR A 324 19.65 -24.36 13.30
CA THR A 324 18.96 -23.07 13.36
C THR A 324 19.22 -22.30 12.07
N THR A 325 18.19 -22.12 11.25
CA THR A 325 18.17 -21.19 10.12
C THR A 325 17.42 -19.91 10.51
N PHE A 326 17.57 -18.82 9.74
CA PHE A 326 16.76 -17.60 9.93
C PHE A 326 15.25 -17.88 9.93
N ASP A 327 14.75 -18.65 8.95
CA ASP A 327 13.32 -19.00 8.87
C ASP A 327 12.89 -19.83 10.10
N SER A 328 13.72 -20.79 10.52
CA SER A 328 13.39 -21.64 11.67
C SER A 328 13.42 -20.88 12.99
N LEU A 329 14.23 -19.82 13.09
CA LEU A 329 14.29 -18.95 14.26
C LEU A 329 12.98 -18.17 14.41
N LEU A 330 12.46 -17.61 13.31
CA LEU A 330 11.14 -16.99 13.28
C LEU A 330 10.04 -18.00 13.64
N LYS A 331 10.12 -19.22 13.10
CA LYS A 331 9.18 -20.29 13.37
C LYS A 331 9.14 -20.67 14.85
N GLN A 332 10.31 -20.87 15.46
CA GLN A 332 10.44 -21.16 16.89
C GLN A 332 9.88 -20.00 17.73
N ALA A 333 10.20 -18.76 17.37
CA ALA A 333 9.70 -17.58 18.09
C ALA A 333 8.17 -17.51 18.10
N MET A 334 7.53 -17.85 16.98
CA MET A 334 6.07 -17.90 16.87
C MET A 334 5.48 -19.04 17.70
N VAL A 335 5.99 -20.26 17.55
CA VAL A 335 5.48 -21.47 18.26
C VAL A 335 5.64 -21.32 19.78
N HIS A 336 6.79 -20.81 20.23
CA HIS A 336 7.09 -20.64 21.64
C HIS A 336 6.72 -19.25 22.20
N ARG A 337 6.12 -18.37 21.39
CA ARG A 337 5.62 -17.06 21.80
C ARG A 337 6.69 -16.18 22.46
N TRP A 338 7.90 -16.13 21.92
CA TRP A 338 9.03 -15.40 22.55
C TRP A 338 8.77 -13.91 22.71
N LEU A 339 7.95 -13.32 21.85
CA LEU A 339 7.60 -11.90 21.94
C LEU A 339 6.58 -11.62 23.04
N LYS A 340 5.85 -12.65 23.50
CA LYS A 340 4.81 -12.52 24.49
C LYS A 340 5.39 -12.07 25.82
N GLY A 341 4.90 -10.93 26.31
CA GLY A 341 5.38 -10.29 27.52
C GLY A 341 6.73 -9.56 27.38
N TYR A 342 7.60 -9.93 26.41
CA TYR A 342 8.81 -9.14 26.12
C TYR A 342 8.44 -7.76 25.58
N ILE A 343 7.60 -7.71 24.54
CA ILE A 343 7.19 -6.44 23.91
C ILE A 343 6.48 -5.55 24.92
N ASP A 344 5.43 -6.07 25.58
CA ASP A 344 4.57 -5.31 26.49
C ASP A 344 5.31 -4.79 27.73
N LYS A 345 6.44 -5.41 28.13
CA LYS A 345 7.31 -4.92 29.22
C LYS A 345 8.32 -3.87 28.77
N THR A 346 8.63 -3.83 27.48
CA THR A 346 9.74 -3.02 26.94
C THR A 346 9.26 -1.75 26.24
N TYR A 347 8.08 -1.81 25.62
CA TYR A 347 7.55 -0.77 24.74
C TYR A 347 6.08 -0.47 25.05
N ASP A 348 5.66 0.76 24.77
CA ASP A 348 4.28 1.25 24.97
C ASP A 348 3.50 1.34 23.64
N MET A 349 4.19 1.27 22.50
CA MET A 349 3.60 1.33 21.16
C MET A 349 4.51 0.68 20.12
N ILE A 350 3.92 0.14 19.05
CA ILE A 350 4.64 -0.35 17.87
C ILE A 350 4.28 0.49 16.64
N MET A 351 5.28 0.97 15.93
CA MET A 351 5.17 1.55 14.61
C MET A 351 5.82 0.61 13.59
N ILE A 352 5.08 0.22 12.57
CA ILE A 352 5.54 -0.68 11.52
C ILE A 352 5.57 0.07 10.20
N ASP A 353 6.74 0.16 9.56
CA ASP A 353 6.95 0.76 8.25
C ASP A 353 7.05 -0.31 7.16
N GLU A 354 6.72 0.07 5.92
CA GLU A 354 6.68 -0.79 4.73
C GLU A 354 5.91 -2.11 4.94
N THR A 355 4.71 -2.02 5.53
CA THR A 355 3.90 -3.19 5.92
C THR A 355 3.45 -4.09 4.78
N GLN A 356 3.60 -3.67 3.54
CA GLN A 356 3.34 -4.50 2.35
C GLN A 356 4.44 -5.53 2.06
N ASP A 357 5.56 -5.46 2.78
CA ASP A 357 6.70 -6.39 2.70
C ASP A 357 6.75 -7.35 3.91
N PHE A 358 5.64 -7.51 4.63
CA PHE A 358 5.57 -8.35 5.82
C PHE A 358 5.36 -9.82 5.47
N ASP A 359 5.95 -10.71 6.25
CA ASP A 359 5.67 -12.15 6.14
C ASP A 359 4.51 -12.53 7.07
N ALA A 360 3.77 -13.59 6.74
CA ALA A 360 2.59 -14.02 7.49
C ALA A 360 2.89 -14.32 8.97
N ILE A 361 4.04 -14.94 9.24
CA ILE A 361 4.53 -15.26 10.58
C ILE A 361 4.78 -13.98 11.41
N MET A 362 5.39 -12.96 10.80
CA MET A 362 5.65 -11.68 11.47
C MET A 362 4.35 -11.00 11.88
N LEU A 363 3.37 -10.96 10.98
CA LEU A 363 2.05 -10.40 11.26
C LEU A 363 1.35 -11.17 12.38
N GLN A 364 1.34 -12.51 12.33
CA GLN A 364 0.67 -13.34 13.33
C GLN A 364 1.25 -13.13 14.74
N MET A 365 2.57 -13.05 14.87
CA MET A 365 3.20 -12.75 16.16
C MET A 365 2.82 -11.35 16.66
N LEU A 366 2.85 -10.32 15.81
CA LEU A 366 2.44 -8.98 16.24
C LEU A 366 0.97 -8.92 16.65
N LEU A 367 0.08 -9.67 15.99
CA LEU A 367 -1.34 -9.67 16.34
C LEU A 367 -1.63 -10.42 17.64
N ASN A 368 -0.88 -11.49 17.93
CA ASN A 368 -1.22 -12.40 19.02
C ASN A 368 -0.37 -12.25 20.29
N ASP A 369 0.87 -11.77 20.18
CA ASP A 369 1.83 -11.83 21.28
C ASP A 369 1.92 -10.51 22.07
N THR A 370 1.17 -9.48 21.67
CA THR A 370 1.26 -8.15 22.30
C THR A 370 -0.07 -7.40 22.32
N THR A 371 -0.30 -6.71 23.43
CA THR A 371 -1.51 -5.90 23.66
C THR A 371 -1.31 -4.40 23.48
N ILE A 372 -0.08 -3.92 23.27
CA ILE A 372 0.18 -2.50 23.08
C ILE A 372 -0.35 -2.02 21.71
N PRO A 373 -0.69 -0.72 21.53
CA PRO A 373 -1.17 -0.20 20.26
C PRO A 373 -0.18 -0.39 19.11
N LYS A 374 -0.72 -0.63 17.91
CA LYS A 374 0.06 -0.92 16.69
C LYS A 374 -0.37 0.01 15.57
N LEU A 375 0.60 0.66 14.95
CA LEU A 375 0.42 1.50 13.78
C LEU A 375 1.12 0.87 12.57
N PHE A 376 0.33 0.35 11.63
CA PHE A 376 0.80 -0.23 10.38
C PHE A 376 0.83 0.83 9.29
N VAL A 377 1.97 1.08 8.65
CA VAL A 377 2.10 2.07 7.57
C VAL A 377 2.72 1.44 6.34
N GLY A 378 2.11 1.64 5.18
CA GLY A 378 2.60 1.03 3.95
C GLY A 378 1.87 1.50 2.70
N ASP A 379 2.38 1.06 1.56
CA ASP A 379 1.77 1.27 0.25
C ASP A 379 1.46 -0.10 -0.39
N PRO A 380 0.18 -0.52 -0.40
CA PRO A 380 -0.26 -1.76 -1.05
C PRO A 380 0.26 -1.95 -2.50
N LYS A 381 0.40 -0.86 -3.27
CA LYS A 381 0.86 -0.91 -4.67
C LYS A 381 2.38 -1.05 -4.80
N GLN A 382 3.12 -0.93 -3.70
CA GLN A 382 4.56 -1.21 -3.66
C GLN A 382 4.88 -2.63 -3.15
N SER A 383 3.91 -3.55 -3.11
CA SER A 383 4.15 -4.95 -2.75
C SER A 383 4.74 -5.69 -3.95
N ILE A 384 6.07 -5.87 -3.94
CA ILE A 384 6.85 -6.49 -5.04
C ILE A 384 7.75 -7.65 -4.59
N TYR A 385 7.64 -8.09 -3.34
CA TYR A 385 8.42 -9.20 -2.78
C TYR A 385 7.58 -10.45 -2.49
N GLN A 386 6.44 -10.62 -3.17
CA GLN A 386 5.53 -11.75 -2.95
C GLN A 386 6.22 -13.12 -3.18
N TRP A 387 7.13 -13.21 -4.16
CA TRP A 387 7.98 -14.37 -4.42
C TRP A 387 8.88 -14.78 -3.23
N ARG A 388 9.12 -13.87 -2.26
CA ARG A 388 9.85 -14.19 -1.01
C ARG A 388 8.95 -14.77 0.08
N GLY A 389 7.62 -14.73 -0.10
CA GLY A 389 6.61 -15.08 0.88
C GLY A 389 5.97 -13.87 1.58
N CYS A 390 6.23 -12.65 1.13
CA CYS A 390 5.63 -11.45 1.71
C CYS A 390 4.15 -11.33 1.33
N ILE A 391 3.33 -10.92 2.29
CA ILE A 391 1.89 -10.66 2.17
C ILE A 391 1.60 -9.17 2.34
N ASN A 392 0.52 -8.70 1.73
CA ASN A 392 0.01 -7.36 2.03
C ASN A 392 -0.74 -7.38 3.37
N ALA A 393 -0.08 -6.96 4.45
CA ALA A 393 -0.63 -7.02 5.81
C ALA A 393 -2.02 -6.39 5.95
N PHE A 394 -2.33 -5.33 5.19
CA PHE A 394 -3.64 -4.65 5.25
C PHE A 394 -4.82 -5.57 4.93
N ASN A 395 -4.61 -6.63 4.15
CA ASN A 395 -5.67 -7.59 3.81
C ASN A 395 -5.93 -8.60 4.94
N HIS A 396 -5.03 -8.67 5.92
CA HIS A 396 -5.04 -9.66 7.00
C HIS A 396 -5.19 -9.02 8.39
N LEU A 397 -5.35 -7.69 8.46
CA LEU A 397 -5.65 -7.00 9.71
C LEU A 397 -7.06 -7.36 10.21
N PRO A 398 -7.28 -7.44 11.54
CA PRO A 398 -8.60 -7.74 12.10
C PRO A 398 -9.68 -6.76 11.63
N ALA A 399 -10.93 -7.22 11.48
CA ALA A 399 -12.04 -6.41 10.98
C ALA A 399 -12.34 -5.15 11.83
N LYS A 400 -11.97 -5.17 13.12
CA LYS A 400 -12.10 -4.03 14.03
C LYS A 400 -11.00 -2.96 13.87
N SER A 401 -10.00 -3.19 13.02
CA SER A 401 -8.88 -2.27 12.81
C SER A 401 -9.35 -1.01 12.10
N LEU A 402 -8.84 0.15 12.51
CA LEU A 402 -9.12 1.39 11.81
C LEU A 402 -8.14 1.56 10.65
N ILE A 403 -8.64 1.64 9.42
CA ILE A 403 -7.82 1.90 8.23
C ILE A 403 -8.08 3.32 7.74
N VAL A 404 -7.03 4.15 7.72
CA VAL A 404 -7.03 5.49 7.11
C VAL A 404 -6.23 5.47 5.81
N GLU A 405 -6.56 6.38 4.90
CA GLU A 405 -5.87 6.53 3.60
C GLU A 405 -5.20 7.90 3.50
N PHE A 406 -3.91 7.91 3.13
CA PHE A 406 -3.14 9.10 2.76
C PHE A 406 -2.98 9.14 1.24
N TYR A 407 -3.50 10.19 0.63
CA TYR A 407 -3.63 10.33 -0.82
C TYR A 407 -2.50 11.19 -1.43
N SER A 408 -1.90 12.08 -0.63
CA SER A 408 -0.90 13.02 -1.15
C SER A 408 0.46 12.38 -1.35
N THR A 409 1.06 12.62 -2.52
CA THR A 409 2.49 12.43 -2.78
C THR A 409 3.20 13.78 -2.79
N PHE A 410 4.33 13.87 -2.08
CA PHE A 410 5.22 15.02 -2.06
C PHE A 410 6.40 14.87 -3.04
N ARG A 411 6.50 13.71 -3.69
CA ARG A 411 7.58 13.35 -4.61
C ARG A 411 7.23 13.71 -6.06
N ILE A 412 5.99 13.44 -6.48
CA ILE A 412 5.59 13.53 -7.89
C ILE A 412 4.64 14.71 -8.09
N GLY A 413 5.03 15.64 -8.95
CA GLY A 413 4.24 16.77 -9.43
C GLY A 413 3.14 16.39 -10.42
N ASP A 414 2.13 17.24 -10.53
CA ASP A 414 1.26 17.27 -11.72
C ASP A 414 2.07 17.84 -12.91
N PRO A 415 1.85 17.36 -14.16
CA PRO A 415 0.80 16.44 -14.60
C PRO A 415 1.12 14.93 -14.44
N ALA A 416 2.36 14.54 -14.13
CA ALA A 416 2.73 13.12 -14.04
C ALA A 416 1.91 12.35 -12.99
N CYS A 417 1.64 12.95 -11.83
CA CYS A 417 0.82 12.33 -10.79
C CYS A 417 -0.58 11.96 -11.30
N GLU A 418 -1.21 12.84 -12.09
CA GLU A 418 -2.48 12.55 -12.75
C GLU A 418 -2.40 11.45 -13.81
N LEU A 419 -1.33 11.43 -14.61
CA LEU A 419 -1.12 10.37 -15.61
C LEU A 419 -0.95 9.02 -14.94
N ILE A 420 -0.11 8.93 -13.90
CA ILE A 420 0.09 7.71 -13.10
C ILE A 420 -1.23 7.26 -12.47
N ARG A 421 -2.00 8.18 -11.89
CA ARG A 421 -3.33 7.88 -11.34
C ARG A 421 -4.25 7.20 -12.37
N LYS A 422 -4.21 7.65 -13.63
CA LYS A 422 -5.04 7.08 -14.71
C LYS A 422 -4.53 5.73 -15.21
N LYS A 423 -3.22 5.46 -15.13
CA LYS A 423 -2.62 4.17 -15.56
C LYS A 423 -2.99 3.00 -14.67
N PHE A 424 -3.26 3.23 -13.39
CA PHE A 424 -3.49 2.16 -12.41
C PHE A 424 -4.91 2.19 -11.84
N ARG A 425 -5.59 1.04 -11.89
CA ARG A 425 -6.87 0.84 -11.19
C ARG A 425 -6.68 1.03 -9.68
N ASP A 426 -7.65 1.64 -9.02
CA ASP A 426 -7.66 1.87 -7.57
C ASP A 426 -6.40 2.62 -7.08
N CYS A 427 -5.86 3.51 -7.93
CA CYS A 427 -4.78 4.42 -7.57
C CYS A 427 -5.38 5.74 -7.09
N TRP A 428 -5.44 5.92 -5.77
CA TRP A 428 -5.99 7.12 -5.16
C TRP A 428 -4.84 8.04 -4.76
N MET A 429 -4.28 8.76 -5.73
CA MET A 429 -3.09 9.60 -5.54
C MET A 429 -3.30 11.04 -6.05
N ILE A 430 -2.88 12.02 -5.26
CA ILE A 430 -2.87 13.45 -5.60
C ILE A 430 -1.50 14.07 -5.34
N SER A 431 -1.10 15.06 -6.14
CA SER A 431 0.16 15.76 -5.93
C SER A 431 0.02 16.85 -4.85
N LYS A 432 0.98 16.88 -3.92
CA LYS A 432 1.36 18.02 -3.09
C LYS A 432 2.86 18.34 -3.26
N SER A 433 3.44 17.95 -4.40
CA SER A 433 4.81 18.29 -4.72
C SER A 433 4.94 19.78 -5.02
N ASN A 434 6.05 20.39 -4.61
CA ASN A 434 6.34 21.80 -4.89
C ASN A 434 6.89 22.04 -6.31
N HIS A 435 7.10 20.97 -7.09
CA HIS A 435 7.65 21.02 -8.44
C HIS A 435 6.82 20.14 -9.38
N PRO A 436 6.64 20.55 -10.65
CA PRO A 436 6.03 19.68 -11.65
C PRO A 436 6.98 18.53 -12.00
N THR A 437 6.40 17.39 -12.39
CA THR A 437 7.14 16.25 -12.91
C THR A 437 6.72 16.00 -14.34
N THR A 438 7.69 15.92 -15.25
CA THR A 438 7.47 15.61 -16.66
C THR A 438 7.52 14.11 -16.88
N MET A 439 6.49 13.55 -17.50
CA MET A 439 6.47 12.15 -17.96
C MET A 439 6.49 12.16 -19.49
N THR A 440 7.46 11.48 -20.10
CA THR A 440 7.70 11.53 -21.56
C THR A 440 8.28 10.22 -22.08
N HIS A 441 8.32 10.09 -23.40
CA HIS A 441 9.05 9.04 -24.11
C HIS A 441 10.29 9.57 -24.83
N ASP A 442 10.52 10.88 -24.78
CA ASP A 442 11.64 11.54 -25.44
C ASP A 442 12.90 11.48 -24.58
N LEU A 443 13.87 10.66 -25.03
CA LEU A 443 15.16 10.51 -24.37
C LEU A 443 15.97 11.81 -24.33
N HIS A 444 15.79 12.72 -25.28
CA HIS A 444 16.54 13.99 -25.33
C HIS A 444 16.32 14.85 -24.08
N THR A 445 15.23 14.63 -23.35
CA THR A 445 14.93 15.33 -22.09
C THR A 445 15.92 15.05 -20.95
N ILE A 446 16.72 13.98 -21.06
CA ILE A 446 17.67 13.52 -20.04
C ILE A 446 19.09 13.26 -20.57
N VAL A 447 19.37 13.43 -21.87
CA VAL A 447 20.68 13.08 -22.48
C VAL A 447 21.85 13.82 -21.82
N ASP A 448 21.68 15.10 -21.50
CA ASP A 448 22.73 15.95 -20.91
C ASP A 448 22.73 15.92 -19.37
N LYS A 449 22.01 14.98 -18.76
CA LYS A 449 21.81 14.91 -17.31
C LYS A 449 22.32 13.58 -16.77
N ASN A 450 22.69 13.57 -15.50
CA ASN A 450 22.85 12.32 -14.78
C ASN A 450 21.45 11.76 -14.47
N TYR A 451 21.23 10.49 -14.82
CA TYR A 451 19.93 9.84 -14.61
C TYR A 451 20.10 8.40 -14.14
N THR A 452 19.02 7.88 -13.56
CA THR A 452 18.91 6.48 -13.16
C THR A 452 18.07 5.72 -14.18
N TYR A 453 18.53 4.54 -14.58
CA TYR A 453 17.83 3.67 -15.52
C TYR A 453 17.38 2.38 -14.83
N LEU A 454 16.06 2.17 -14.81
CA LEU A 454 15.40 1.08 -14.12
C LEU A 454 15.01 -0.04 -15.09
N PHE A 455 15.28 -1.28 -14.67
CA PHE A 455 15.01 -2.50 -15.43
C PHE A 455 14.15 -3.48 -14.62
N ARG A 456 13.23 -4.19 -15.29
CA ARG A 456 12.53 -5.35 -14.71
C ARG A 456 13.48 -6.50 -14.44
N SER A 457 14.40 -6.75 -15.37
CA SER A 457 15.23 -7.95 -15.42
C SER A 457 16.73 -7.65 -15.51
N TRP A 458 17.54 -8.50 -14.89
CA TRP A 458 18.98 -8.51 -15.08
C TRP A 458 19.37 -8.78 -16.53
N ARG A 459 18.61 -9.62 -17.26
CA ARG A 459 18.84 -9.84 -18.69
C ARG A 459 18.85 -8.54 -19.47
N ARG A 460 17.78 -7.73 -19.37
CA ARG A 460 17.69 -6.47 -20.10
C ARG A 460 18.75 -5.48 -19.63
N LEU A 461 19.01 -5.43 -18.33
CA LEU A 461 20.05 -4.59 -17.73
C LEU A 461 21.42 -4.89 -18.34
N LEU A 462 21.85 -6.16 -18.31
CA LEU A 462 23.17 -6.59 -18.83
C LEU A 462 23.29 -6.35 -20.34
N MET A 463 22.25 -6.68 -21.11
CA MET A 463 22.24 -6.44 -22.55
C MET A 463 22.31 -4.95 -22.91
N THR A 464 21.72 -4.09 -22.07
CA THR A 464 21.80 -2.65 -22.27
C THR A 464 23.19 -2.14 -21.89
N ALA A 465 23.76 -2.62 -20.78
CA ALA A 465 25.08 -2.23 -20.29
C ALA A 465 26.21 -2.59 -21.26
N ARG A 466 26.06 -3.68 -22.03
CA ARG A 466 26.96 -4.07 -23.13
C ARG A 466 27.19 -2.96 -24.16
N THR A 467 26.18 -2.11 -24.37
CA THR A 467 26.16 -1.15 -25.49
C THR A 467 26.24 0.31 -25.05
N MET A 468 26.13 0.58 -23.75
CA MET A 468 25.97 1.93 -23.23
C MET A 468 27.18 2.29 -22.35
N PRO A 469 28.03 3.24 -22.78
CA PRO A 469 29.25 3.58 -22.06
C PRO A 469 29.00 4.44 -20.83
N LYS A 470 29.98 4.48 -19.92
CA LYS A 470 29.98 5.30 -18.68
C LYS A 470 28.81 4.99 -17.75
N VAL A 471 28.51 3.70 -17.58
CA VAL A 471 27.45 3.23 -16.69
C VAL A 471 27.99 2.76 -15.35
N TRP A 472 27.19 2.90 -14.30
CA TRP A 472 27.44 2.21 -13.03
C TRP A 472 26.28 1.27 -12.73
N ILE A 473 26.56 0.03 -12.35
CA ILE A 473 25.54 -1.00 -12.11
C ILE A 473 25.48 -1.33 -10.62
N CYS A 474 24.30 -1.20 -10.02
CA CYS A 474 24.10 -1.51 -8.61
C CYS A 474 24.36 -3.00 -8.31
N ASN A 475 25.22 -3.29 -7.33
CA ASN A 475 25.59 -4.63 -6.89
C ASN A 475 26.21 -5.53 -7.99
N TYR A 476 26.85 -4.93 -8.99
CA TYR A 476 27.41 -5.64 -10.14
C TYR A 476 28.33 -6.81 -9.76
N GLU A 477 29.39 -6.55 -8.98
CA GLU A 477 30.38 -7.57 -8.61
C GLU A 477 29.75 -8.80 -7.94
N GLN A 478 28.88 -8.55 -6.96
CA GLN A 478 28.15 -9.61 -6.25
C GLN A 478 27.24 -10.40 -7.18
N GLN A 479 26.63 -9.74 -8.16
CA GLN A 479 25.75 -10.38 -9.12
C GLN A 479 26.52 -11.20 -10.16
N ILE A 480 27.64 -10.70 -10.67
CA ILE A 480 28.50 -11.46 -11.59
C ILE A 480 29.08 -12.69 -10.91
N GLU A 481 29.50 -12.59 -9.65
CA GLU A 481 29.95 -13.75 -8.88
C GLU A 481 28.85 -14.82 -8.75
N LYS A 482 27.61 -14.41 -8.50
CA LYS A 482 26.45 -15.32 -8.48
C LYS A 482 26.20 -15.93 -9.85
N ILE A 483 26.24 -15.14 -10.93
CA ILE A 483 26.02 -15.60 -12.30
C ILE A 483 27.08 -16.64 -12.68
N ARG A 484 28.37 -16.40 -12.41
CA ARG A 484 29.47 -17.34 -12.67
C ARG A 484 29.32 -18.65 -11.88
N LYS A 485 28.77 -18.61 -10.67
CA LYS A 485 28.45 -19.83 -9.88
C LYS A 485 27.21 -20.55 -10.39
N LEU A 486 26.21 -19.82 -10.87
CA LEU A 486 24.91 -20.35 -11.27
C LEU A 486 24.93 -20.96 -12.68
N HIS A 487 25.64 -20.35 -13.63
CA HIS A 487 25.67 -20.78 -15.03
C HIS A 487 26.10 -22.25 -15.22
N PRO A 488 27.17 -22.77 -14.58
CA PRO A 488 27.55 -24.18 -14.70
C PRO A 488 26.49 -25.13 -14.14
N VAL A 489 25.81 -24.72 -13.05
CA VAL A 489 24.76 -25.51 -12.40
C VAL A 489 23.55 -25.61 -13.33
N ILE A 490 23.09 -24.48 -13.88
CA ILE A 490 21.95 -24.44 -14.81
C ILE A 490 22.26 -25.21 -16.09
N SER A 491 23.46 -25.06 -16.63
CA SER A 491 23.87 -25.74 -17.86
C SER A 491 23.88 -27.26 -17.69
N LYS A 492 24.26 -27.77 -16.51
CA LYS A 492 24.37 -29.21 -16.25
C LYS A 492 23.08 -29.85 -15.74
N PHE A 493 22.32 -29.15 -14.88
CA PHE A 493 21.19 -29.72 -14.15
C PHE A 493 19.84 -29.09 -14.53
N GLY A 494 19.83 -28.07 -15.38
CA GLY A 494 18.64 -27.29 -15.70
C GLY A 494 18.35 -26.18 -14.70
N ILE A 495 17.28 -25.43 -14.95
CA ILE A 495 16.84 -24.34 -14.08
C ILE A 495 16.24 -24.96 -12.80
N PRO A 496 16.69 -24.56 -11.59
CA PRO A 496 16.07 -25.01 -10.35
C PRO A 496 14.57 -24.70 -10.31
N GLU A 497 13.77 -25.52 -9.62
CA GLU A 497 12.33 -25.29 -9.38
C GLU A 497 12.04 -24.13 -8.41
N GLU A 498 13.05 -23.35 -8.00
CA GLU A 498 12.87 -22.18 -7.15
C GLU A 498 12.27 -21.01 -7.94
N GLU A 499 11.38 -20.24 -7.33
CA GLU A 499 10.91 -18.99 -7.94
C GLU A 499 12.04 -17.96 -7.92
N PHE A 500 12.42 -17.48 -9.10
CA PHE A 500 13.41 -16.41 -9.28
C PHE A 500 12.73 -15.05 -9.41
N GLU A 501 13.46 -13.99 -9.08
CA GLU A 501 13.00 -12.61 -9.21
C GLU A 501 12.69 -12.23 -10.66
N ASP A 502 13.41 -12.81 -11.63
CA ASP A 502 13.32 -12.50 -13.06
C ASP A 502 13.73 -13.68 -13.97
N ASP A 503 13.84 -13.41 -15.28
CA ASP A 503 14.17 -14.39 -16.33
C ASP A 503 15.68 -14.68 -16.47
N LEU A 504 16.53 -14.20 -15.55
CA LEU A 504 17.98 -14.41 -15.60
C LEU A 504 18.37 -15.89 -15.73
N PRO A 505 17.78 -16.86 -15.01
CA PRO A 505 18.15 -18.27 -15.17
C PRO A 505 17.93 -18.80 -16.59
N SER A 506 16.82 -18.40 -17.21
CA SER A 506 16.47 -18.78 -18.59
C SER A 506 17.43 -18.14 -19.59
N PHE A 507 17.80 -16.88 -19.36
CA PHE A 507 18.79 -16.18 -20.16
C PHE A 507 20.16 -16.87 -20.09
N LEU A 508 20.64 -17.20 -18.88
CA LEU A 508 21.92 -17.89 -18.68
C LEU A 508 21.93 -19.29 -19.32
N LYS A 509 20.82 -20.02 -19.28
CA LYS A 509 20.70 -21.32 -19.94
C LYS A 509 20.84 -21.23 -21.46
N SER A 510 20.48 -20.09 -22.05
CA SER A 510 20.48 -19.91 -23.50
C SER A 510 21.86 -19.61 -24.11
N MET A 511 22.90 -19.39 -23.29
CA MET A 511 24.23 -18.98 -23.73
C MET A 511 25.33 -19.95 -23.29
N SER A 512 26.38 -20.06 -24.10
CA SER A 512 27.58 -20.81 -23.72
C SER A 512 28.39 -20.06 -22.65
N LYS A 513 29.34 -20.77 -22.04
CA LYS A 513 30.24 -20.15 -21.05
C LYS A 513 31.11 -19.06 -21.68
N GLU A 514 31.56 -19.29 -22.91
CA GLU A 514 32.39 -18.35 -23.68
C GLU A 514 31.60 -17.08 -23.98
N ALA A 515 30.36 -17.21 -24.46
CA ALA A 515 29.48 -16.08 -24.73
C ALA A 515 29.13 -15.27 -23.46
N LEU A 516 29.01 -15.93 -22.30
CA LEU A 516 28.80 -15.26 -21.03
C LEU A 516 30.02 -14.42 -20.61
N GLU A 517 31.22 -14.98 -20.71
CA GLU A 517 32.43 -14.23 -20.35
C GLU A 517 32.71 -13.09 -21.35
N GLU A 518 32.43 -13.28 -22.63
CA GLU A 518 32.47 -12.21 -23.64
C GLU A 518 31.51 -11.07 -23.27
N LEU A 519 30.26 -11.38 -22.93
CA LEU A 519 29.29 -10.39 -22.47
C LEU A 519 29.77 -9.63 -21.23
N ILE A 520 30.39 -10.33 -20.27
CA ILE A 520 30.92 -9.69 -19.05
C ILE A 520 32.05 -8.73 -19.40
N LEU A 521 32.97 -9.13 -20.29
CA LEU A 521 34.09 -8.28 -20.72
C LEU A 521 33.58 -7.00 -21.40
N GLU A 522 32.64 -7.11 -22.33
CA GLU A 522 32.04 -5.95 -23.01
C GLU A 522 31.30 -5.02 -22.04
N ILE A 523 30.68 -5.56 -20.98
CA ILE A 523 30.07 -4.75 -19.94
C ILE A 523 31.15 -4.04 -19.10
N GLU A 524 32.20 -4.75 -18.71
CA GLU A 524 33.31 -4.20 -17.92
C GLU A 524 34.03 -3.05 -18.64
N GLU A 525 34.09 -3.05 -19.96
CA GLU A 525 34.61 -1.92 -20.77
C GLU A 525 33.75 -0.64 -20.66
N ASN A 526 32.46 -0.79 -20.36
CA ASN A 526 31.50 0.30 -20.25
C ASN A 526 31.25 0.77 -18.81
N VAL A 527 31.57 -0.08 -17.82
CA VAL A 527 31.32 0.18 -16.40
C VAL A 527 32.40 1.08 -15.80
N VAL A 528 31.97 2.12 -15.09
CA VAL A 528 32.83 3.08 -14.38
C VAL A 528 32.43 3.17 -12.90
N CYS A 529 33.22 3.91 -12.10
CA CYS A 529 32.86 4.16 -10.72
C CYS A 529 31.58 5.02 -10.62
N LYS A 530 30.92 5.01 -9.46
CA LYS A 530 29.58 5.62 -9.31
C LYS A 530 29.59 7.13 -9.54
N GLU A 531 30.71 7.78 -9.25
CA GLU A 531 30.93 9.22 -9.34
C GLU A 531 31.17 9.67 -10.79
N GLU A 532 31.75 8.80 -11.62
CA GLU A 532 32.05 9.08 -13.04
C GLU A 532 30.91 8.67 -13.98
N ALA A 533 29.94 7.91 -13.48
CA ALA A 533 28.84 7.40 -14.27
C ALA A 533 27.84 8.50 -14.67
N THR A 534 27.55 8.58 -15.97
CA THR A 534 26.47 9.41 -16.49
C THR A 534 25.11 8.76 -16.26
N CYS A 535 25.08 7.42 -16.18
CA CYS A 535 23.87 6.66 -15.96
C CYS A 535 24.05 5.55 -14.92
N LYS A 536 23.10 5.46 -13.99
CA LYS A 536 23.09 4.45 -12.92
C LYS A 536 22.03 3.39 -13.19
N PHE A 537 22.44 2.14 -13.30
CA PHE A 537 21.57 1.01 -13.61
C PHE A 537 21.13 0.31 -12.33
N TYR A 538 19.83 0.07 -12.23
CA TYR A 538 19.23 -0.70 -11.15
C TYR A 538 18.15 -1.62 -11.68
N THR A 539 17.98 -2.78 -11.04
CA THR A 539 16.68 -3.47 -11.10
C THR A 539 15.67 -2.70 -10.26
N ILE A 540 14.39 -2.75 -10.65
CA ILE A 540 13.33 -2.04 -9.92
C ILE A 540 13.24 -2.51 -8.45
N HIS A 541 13.47 -3.81 -8.19
CA HIS A 541 13.51 -4.35 -6.83
C HIS A 541 14.64 -3.77 -5.98
N ALA A 542 15.83 -3.59 -6.56
CA ALA A 542 16.98 -3.01 -5.85
C ALA A 542 16.81 -1.50 -5.63
N TYR A 543 16.05 -0.82 -6.50
CA TYR A 543 15.80 0.61 -6.42
C TYR A 543 14.60 0.99 -5.54
N LYS A 544 13.85 0.00 -5.05
CA LYS A 544 12.71 0.25 -4.17
C LYS A 544 13.17 0.97 -2.89
N GLY A 545 12.52 2.10 -2.61
CA GLY A 545 12.83 2.97 -1.47
C GLY A 545 13.69 4.17 -1.86
N LEU A 546 14.38 4.11 -3.00
CA LEU A 546 15.18 5.21 -3.54
C LEU A 546 14.34 6.13 -4.43
N GLU A 547 14.92 7.29 -4.76
CA GLU A 547 14.39 8.33 -5.63
C GLU A 547 15.56 9.12 -6.25
N ASP A 548 15.36 9.64 -7.48
CA ASP A 548 16.29 10.52 -8.18
C ASP A 548 15.48 11.55 -9.00
N ASP A 549 16.13 12.66 -9.38
CA ASP A 549 15.49 13.71 -10.19
C ASP A 549 15.07 13.20 -11.57
N HIS A 550 15.93 12.44 -12.23
CA HIS A 550 15.72 11.94 -13.59
C HIS A 550 15.78 10.42 -13.60
N VAL A 551 14.66 9.80 -13.97
CA VAL A 551 14.52 8.34 -14.04
C VAL A 551 14.07 7.93 -15.43
N ARG A 552 14.77 6.96 -16.01
CA ARG A 552 14.40 6.26 -17.24
C ARG A 552 13.92 4.86 -16.87
N ILE A 553 12.90 4.37 -17.55
CA ILE A 553 12.29 3.06 -17.32
C ILE A 553 12.39 2.24 -18.60
N ALA A 554 12.99 1.07 -18.51
CA ALA A 554 13.16 0.18 -19.64
C ALA A 554 11.82 -0.43 -20.02
N ASN A 555 11.62 -0.67 -21.32
CA ASN A 555 10.45 -1.37 -21.82
C ASN A 555 10.61 -2.89 -21.69
N ASP A 556 10.80 -3.37 -20.45
CA ASP A 556 10.88 -4.79 -20.12
C ASP A 556 9.93 -5.19 -18.98
N ILE A 557 8.97 -4.32 -18.63
CA ILE A 557 7.97 -4.55 -17.59
C ILE A 557 6.68 -5.04 -18.25
N ASP A 558 6.21 -6.23 -17.86
CA ASP A 558 4.94 -6.78 -18.34
C ASP A 558 3.75 -6.02 -17.71
N THR A 559 2.63 -5.98 -18.43
CA THR A 559 1.33 -5.54 -17.95
C THR A 559 0.83 -6.32 -16.73
N GLU A 560 1.25 -7.59 -16.57
CA GLU A 560 0.94 -8.40 -15.37
C GLU A 560 1.67 -7.90 -14.11
N ASP A 561 2.82 -7.21 -14.26
CA ASP A 561 3.65 -6.68 -13.16
C ASP A 561 3.21 -5.27 -12.71
N SER A 562 1.91 -5.06 -12.52
CA SER A 562 1.32 -3.73 -12.25
C SER A 562 1.96 -3.00 -11.05
N ASN A 563 2.24 -3.70 -9.95
CA ASN A 563 2.90 -3.11 -8.78
C ASN A 563 4.35 -2.71 -9.06
N LEU A 564 5.08 -3.50 -9.84
CA LEU A 564 6.46 -3.19 -10.17
C LEU A 564 6.54 -1.97 -11.10
N TYR A 565 5.63 -1.89 -12.07
CA TYR A 565 5.50 -0.73 -12.93
C TYR A 565 5.13 0.53 -12.15
N TYR A 566 4.20 0.42 -11.18
CA TYR A 566 3.88 1.51 -10.25
C TYR A 566 5.12 1.93 -9.45
N VAL A 567 5.89 0.97 -8.94
CA VAL A 567 7.14 1.23 -8.22
C VAL A 567 8.14 1.97 -9.12
N ALA A 568 8.27 1.64 -10.40
CA ALA A 568 9.19 2.31 -11.33
C ALA A 568 8.76 3.74 -11.65
N LEU A 569 7.48 3.94 -12.01
CA LEU A 569 6.92 5.24 -12.35
C LEU A 569 6.94 6.24 -11.20
N THR A 570 7.02 5.76 -9.96
CA THR A 570 6.95 6.62 -8.77
C THR A 570 8.30 7.00 -8.19
N ARG A 571 9.38 6.92 -8.98
CA ARG A 571 10.76 7.17 -8.53
C ARG A 571 11.37 8.47 -9.02
N GLY A 572 10.96 8.96 -10.17
CA GLY A 572 11.46 10.22 -10.75
C GLY A 572 10.76 11.43 -10.15
N MET A 573 11.53 12.40 -9.65
CA MET A 573 11.00 13.64 -9.07
C MET A 573 10.76 14.72 -10.14
N GLN A 574 11.68 14.90 -11.08
CA GLN A 574 11.59 15.95 -12.12
C GLN A 574 11.21 15.37 -13.48
N THR A 575 11.81 14.25 -13.88
CA THR A 575 11.58 13.64 -15.20
C THR A 575 11.49 12.13 -15.10
N ILE A 576 10.46 11.58 -15.73
CA ILE A 576 10.24 10.14 -15.90
C ILE A 576 10.19 9.88 -17.40
N VAL A 577 11.17 9.12 -17.91
CA VAL A 577 11.23 8.73 -19.32
C VAL A 577 10.90 7.26 -19.44
N GLU A 578 9.88 6.93 -20.22
CA GLU A 578 9.52 5.55 -20.52
C GLU A 578 10.00 5.17 -21.91
N ASP A 579 10.81 4.12 -22.02
CA ASP A 579 11.18 3.59 -23.31
C ASP A 579 9.94 3.09 -24.06
N ILE A 580 9.84 3.40 -25.35
CA ILE A 580 8.84 2.82 -26.24
C ILE A 580 9.41 1.53 -26.81
N GLU A 581 8.57 0.52 -26.98
CA GLU A 581 8.83 -0.61 -27.86
C GLU A 581 9.12 -0.06 -29.27
N LYS A 582 10.40 0.05 -29.65
CA LYS A 582 10.70 0.26 -31.06
C LYS A 582 10.07 -0.92 -31.79
N ALA A 583 9.13 -0.65 -32.70
CA ALA A 583 8.69 -1.64 -33.66
C ALA A 583 9.96 -2.14 -34.37
N GLU A 584 10.44 -3.32 -34.01
CA GLU A 584 11.59 -3.89 -34.71
C GLU A 584 11.20 -4.02 -36.18
N PRO A 585 12.09 -3.63 -37.12
CA PRO A 585 11.90 -3.96 -38.52
C PRO A 585 11.67 -5.47 -38.62
N LEU A 586 10.70 -5.87 -39.45
CA LEU A 586 10.19 -7.24 -39.66
C LEU A 586 11.27 -8.32 -40.01
N GLN A 587 12.55 -7.99 -39.98
CA GLN A 587 13.68 -8.82 -40.39
C GLN A 587 14.42 -9.51 -39.24
N LEU A 588 14.28 -9.06 -37.98
CA LEU A 588 14.93 -9.73 -36.82
C LEU A 588 14.06 -10.77 -36.09
N LYS A 589 12.74 -10.79 -36.36
CA LYS A 589 11.81 -11.82 -35.86
C LYS A 589 12.05 -13.23 -36.41
N LYS A 590 12.99 -13.42 -37.35
CA LYS A 590 13.31 -14.73 -37.94
C LYS A 590 14.47 -15.49 -37.29
N GLN A 591 15.14 -14.95 -36.26
CA GLN A 591 16.29 -15.65 -35.68
C GLN A 591 16.20 -16.08 -34.21
N LEU A 592 15.22 -15.65 -33.41
CA LEU A 592 15.05 -16.16 -32.05
C LEU A 592 13.56 -16.23 -31.67
N ASP A 593 12.83 -17.12 -32.34
CA ASP A 593 11.44 -17.43 -32.00
C ASP A 593 11.40 -18.56 -30.95
N PHE A 594 11.52 -18.20 -29.67
CA PHE A 594 11.41 -19.14 -28.53
C PHE A 594 9.97 -19.27 -27.99
N THR A 595 8.95 -19.10 -28.85
CA THR A 595 7.55 -19.33 -28.48
C THR A 595 7.07 -20.78 -28.73
N LYS A 596 7.96 -21.72 -29.08
CA LYS A 596 7.59 -23.13 -29.27
C LYS A 596 7.73 -24.07 -28.07
N TYR A 597 8.11 -23.60 -26.89
CA TYR A 597 8.29 -24.46 -25.70
C TYR A 597 7.32 -24.20 -24.53
N LYS A 598 6.14 -23.62 -24.79
CA LYS A 598 5.07 -23.50 -23.78
C LYS A 598 3.76 -24.25 -24.11
N HIS A 599 3.65 -24.94 -25.24
CA HIS A 599 2.39 -25.62 -25.63
C HIS A 599 2.43 -27.15 -25.78
N GLU A 600 3.56 -27.82 -25.50
CA GLU A 600 3.62 -29.30 -25.53
C GLU A 600 3.58 -29.97 -24.14
N GLY A 601 3.54 -29.20 -23.04
CA GLY A 601 3.42 -29.75 -21.67
C GLY A 601 1.99 -29.90 -21.14
N GLU A 602 0.99 -29.21 -21.72
CA GLU A 602 -0.37 -29.17 -21.18
C GLU A 602 -1.39 -30.08 -21.90
N ASN A 603 -1.03 -30.63 -23.06
CA ASN A 603 -1.91 -31.53 -23.81
C ASN A 603 -1.68 -33.04 -23.56
N GLN A 604 -0.65 -33.44 -22.81
CA GLN A 604 -0.51 -34.84 -22.35
C GLN A 604 -1.22 -35.12 -21.01
N SER A 605 -1.50 -34.09 -20.21
CA SER A 605 -2.14 -34.23 -18.89
C SER A 605 -3.68 -34.22 -18.95
N ARG A 606 -4.27 -33.61 -19.99
CA ARG A 606 -5.74 -33.57 -20.20
C ARG A 606 -6.29 -34.76 -21.02
N GLY A 607 -5.43 -35.49 -21.74
CA GLY A 607 -5.81 -36.69 -22.49
C GLY A 607 -5.88 -38.00 -21.68
N MET A 608 -5.23 -38.06 -20.50
CA MET A 608 -5.26 -39.25 -19.63
C MET A 608 -6.39 -39.25 -18.60
N ILE A 609 -6.98 -38.10 -18.26
CA ILE A 609 -8.05 -38.00 -17.25
C ILE A 609 -9.42 -38.41 -17.82
N TYR A 610 -9.64 -38.29 -19.14
CA TYR A 610 -10.91 -38.68 -19.78
C TYR A 610 -11.02 -40.18 -20.14
N LYS A 611 -9.94 -40.97 -20.03
CA LYS A 611 -9.96 -42.42 -20.31
C LYS A 611 -10.00 -43.33 -19.07
N TRP A 612 -9.96 -42.75 -17.86
CA TRP A 612 -9.97 -43.54 -16.61
C TRP A 612 -11.35 -43.57 -15.91
N LEU A 613 -12.30 -42.71 -16.29
CA LEU A 613 -13.64 -42.63 -15.68
C LEU A 613 -14.74 -43.48 -16.34
N HIS A 614 -14.40 -44.37 -17.29
CA HIS A 614 -15.38 -45.29 -17.93
C HIS A 614 -14.96 -46.77 -17.96
N ARG A 615 -14.09 -47.21 -17.05
CA ARG A 615 -13.88 -48.64 -16.79
C ARG A 615 -13.69 -48.91 -15.29
N LYS A 616 -14.81 -48.89 -14.55
CA LYS A 616 -15.19 -49.89 -13.56
C LYS A 616 -16.57 -49.56 -13.02
#